data_AF-A0A0Q9SWC3-F1
#
_entry.id   AF-A0A0Q9SWC3-F1
#
_cell.length_a   1.000
_cell.length_b   1.000
_cell.length_c   1.000
_cell.angle_alpha   90.00
_cell.angle_beta   90.00
_cell.angle_gamma   90.00
#
_symmetry.space_group_name_H-M   'P 1'
#
loop_
_entity.id
_entity.type
_entity.pdbx_description
1 polymer ?
#
loop_
_entity_poly.entity_id
_entity_poly.type
_entity_poly.pdbx_seq_one_letter_code
_entity_poly.pdbx_strand_id
1 'polypeptide(L)'
;MYAVSLASLVCLALAACAGDPGGSAAPTSVAPTTTSTTTAPPTTTATASRTTKPSTTTTKATPSRSTTVAPPKPKPVTALAPVPRAGAEPTVRFPKNEPAVGSGANASVARVPDSVWNRMVGVSWTQGCPVGRSQLRYVRVNFWGFDGKRSRGSLVVNASIADETAAAFARLYSLQFRIRQMKPMDSTWGKNPKGPGANDYAAMEADNTSAFNCRYVGGEEASKVYSKHAYGTAIDVNDFENPYVADDGTVYPDRYWLHRRGPAPGVFSSSGSAAVRAFTSQGLRWGGLWNNPDYQHFDR
;
A
#
# COMPACT_ATOMS: atom_id res chain seq x y z
N MET A 1 -47.47 -42.98 33.05
CA MET A 1 -47.10 -42.17 31.87
C MET A 1 -47.95 -40.91 31.93
N TYR A 2 -47.39 -39.80 32.39
CA TYR A 2 -48.11 -38.54 32.61
C TYR A 2 -47.84 -37.54 31.50
N ALA A 3 -48.88 -36.79 31.19
CA ALA A 3 -49.09 -35.94 30.04
C ALA A 3 -48.44 -34.55 30.13
N VAL A 4 -48.43 -33.91 28.96
CA VAL A 4 -47.89 -32.61 28.56
C VAL A 4 -48.79 -31.44 29.05
N SER A 5 -48.20 -30.30 29.47
CA SER A 5 -48.45 -28.95 28.87
C SER A 5 -48.18 -27.74 29.78
N LEU A 6 -47.45 -26.79 29.18
CA LEU A 6 -47.54 -25.31 29.16
C LEU A 6 -47.76 -24.48 30.45
N ALA A 7 -46.90 -23.45 30.59
CA ALA A 7 -47.34 -22.10 30.93
C ALA A 7 -46.36 -21.05 30.37
N SER A 8 -46.86 -20.20 29.48
CA SER A 8 -46.24 -18.96 28.99
C SER A 8 -46.57 -17.82 29.94
N LEU A 9 -45.63 -16.89 30.17
CA LEU A 9 -45.93 -15.60 30.81
C LEU A 9 -45.68 -14.45 29.82
N VAL A 10 -46.77 -13.78 29.46
CA VAL A 10 -46.84 -12.48 28.79
C VAL A 10 -47.11 -11.44 29.87
N CYS A 11 -46.39 -10.33 29.89
CA CYS A 11 -46.80 -9.14 30.63
C CYS A 11 -46.79 -7.90 29.74
N LEU A 12 -47.90 -7.17 29.88
CA LEU A 12 -48.39 -6.04 29.10
C LEU A 12 -47.64 -4.74 29.38
N ALA A 13 -47.70 -3.86 28.38
CA ALA A 13 -47.35 -2.45 28.41
C ALA A 13 -48.37 -1.59 29.18
N LEU A 14 -47.94 -0.41 29.64
CA LEU A 14 -48.78 0.77 29.85
C LEU A 14 -48.01 2.05 29.49
N ALA A 15 -48.74 3.02 28.97
CA ALA A 15 -48.33 4.18 28.20
C ALA A 15 -48.45 5.52 28.97
N ALA A 16 -48.22 6.62 28.25
CA ALA A 16 -48.48 8.05 28.54
C ALA A 16 -47.27 8.84 29.11
N CYS A 17 -46.96 10.09 28.74
CA CYS A 17 -47.69 11.14 28.00
C CYS A 17 -46.72 12.17 27.37
N ALA A 18 -47.29 13.03 26.53
CA ALA A 18 -46.70 13.99 25.59
C ALA A 18 -45.88 15.19 26.15
N GLY A 19 -45.11 15.84 25.27
CA GLY A 19 -44.62 17.21 25.43
C GLY A 19 -43.52 17.63 24.44
N ASP A 20 -43.90 18.18 23.29
CA ASP A 20 -43.10 19.12 22.45
C ASP A 20 -43.57 20.56 22.82
N PRO A 21 -42.74 21.65 22.75
CA PRO A 21 -42.09 22.06 21.50
C PRO A 21 -40.77 22.88 21.60
N GLY A 22 -40.09 23.01 20.45
CA GLY A 22 -39.49 24.27 20.02
C GLY A 22 -38.00 24.50 20.31
N GLY A 23 -37.20 24.68 19.24
CA GLY A 23 -35.83 25.15 19.37
C GLY A 23 -35.03 25.09 18.06
N SER A 24 -35.29 26.03 17.17
CA SER A 24 -34.50 26.28 15.95
C SER A 24 -33.12 26.84 16.29
N ALA A 25 -32.03 26.24 15.79
CA ALA A 25 -30.79 26.93 15.43
C ALA A 25 -29.87 26.03 14.60
N ALA A 26 -29.71 26.40 13.33
CA ALA A 26 -28.64 25.92 12.46
C ALA A 26 -27.39 26.86 12.60
N PRO A 27 -26.31 26.67 11.83
CA PRO A 27 -25.00 26.26 12.36
C PRO A 27 -23.97 27.40 12.38
N THR A 28 -23.07 27.41 13.35
CA THR A 28 -21.90 28.30 13.33
C THR A 28 -20.68 27.59 12.74
N SER A 29 -20.45 27.91 11.47
CA SER A 29 -19.18 27.87 10.75
C SER A 29 -18.04 28.50 11.57
N VAL A 30 -16.93 27.79 11.73
CA VAL A 30 -15.62 28.40 12.00
C VAL A 30 -14.59 27.70 11.12
N ALA A 31 -14.16 28.42 10.08
CA ALA A 31 -12.95 28.16 9.31
C ALA A 31 -12.05 29.42 9.42
N PRO A 32 -10.79 29.38 8.96
CA PRO A 32 -9.60 29.40 9.80
C PRO A 32 -8.92 30.77 9.84
N THR A 33 -8.23 31.08 10.94
CA THR A 33 -7.38 32.27 11.04
C THR A 33 -6.03 31.99 10.37
N THR A 34 -5.83 32.65 9.23
CA THR A 34 -4.57 32.88 8.56
C THR A 34 -3.57 33.61 9.45
N THR A 35 -2.33 33.15 9.54
CA THR A 35 -1.19 34.02 9.86
C THR A 35 -0.07 33.73 8.87
N SER A 36 0.00 34.59 7.86
CA SER A 36 1.07 34.70 6.88
C SER A 36 2.19 35.54 7.48
N THR A 37 3.35 34.91 7.75
CA THR A 37 4.57 35.64 8.06
C THR A 37 5.51 35.56 6.87
N THR A 38 5.56 36.67 6.15
CA THR A 38 6.50 36.97 5.06
C THR A 38 7.86 37.28 5.67
N THR A 39 8.89 36.49 5.32
CA THR A 39 10.30 36.88 5.54
C THR A 39 11.03 36.79 4.22
N ALA A 40 11.39 37.97 3.69
CA ALA A 40 12.23 38.15 2.51
C ALA A 40 13.73 37.88 2.83
N PRO A 41 14.54 37.53 1.83
CA PRO A 41 15.89 36.99 2.01
C PRO A 41 16.97 38.06 2.17
N PRO A 42 18.10 37.77 2.83
CA PRO A 42 19.26 38.65 2.81
C PRO A 42 20.09 38.45 1.53
N THR A 43 20.37 39.57 0.88
CA THR A 43 21.33 39.80 -0.19
C THR A 43 22.76 39.71 0.34
N THR A 44 23.64 38.92 -0.28
CA THR A 44 25.10 39.08 -0.16
C THR A 44 25.81 38.89 -1.51
N THR A 45 26.18 40.06 -2.05
CA THR A 45 27.47 40.43 -2.64
C THR A 45 28.23 39.42 -3.51
N ALA A 46 28.20 39.70 -4.81
CA ALA A 46 29.14 39.20 -5.80
C ALA A 46 30.57 39.66 -5.49
N THR A 47 31.51 38.72 -5.46
CA THR A 47 32.95 39.01 -5.54
C THR A 47 33.49 38.42 -6.84
N ALA A 48 33.95 39.31 -7.71
CA ALA A 48 34.70 38.97 -8.92
C ALA A 48 36.06 38.39 -8.55
N SER A 49 36.48 37.33 -9.23
CA SER A 49 37.90 36.94 -9.29
C SER A 49 38.26 36.42 -10.68
N ARG A 50 38.82 37.36 -11.43
CA ARG A 50 40.10 37.29 -12.14
C ARG A 50 40.36 36.02 -12.97
N THR A 51 40.13 36.19 -14.26
CA THR A 51 40.62 35.37 -15.36
C THR A 51 42.15 35.31 -15.34
N THR A 52 42.73 34.11 -15.23
CA THR A 52 44.11 33.83 -15.60
C THR A 52 44.11 32.91 -16.81
N LYS A 53 44.68 33.41 -17.90
CA LYS A 53 44.92 32.73 -19.17
C LYS A 53 46.19 31.88 -19.06
N PRO A 54 46.15 30.56 -19.32
CA PRO A 54 47.36 29.81 -19.63
C PRO A 54 47.59 29.79 -21.14
N SER A 55 48.87 29.96 -21.47
CA SER A 55 49.47 29.98 -22.80
C SER A 55 49.14 28.74 -23.64
N THR A 56 48.70 28.94 -24.87
CA THR A 56 48.59 27.91 -25.91
C THR A 56 49.98 27.60 -26.45
N THR A 57 50.56 26.47 -26.04
CA THR A 57 51.68 25.84 -26.72
C THR A 57 51.14 24.90 -27.79
N THR A 58 51.39 25.22 -29.06
CA THR A 58 50.99 24.41 -30.21
C THR A 58 51.96 23.24 -30.40
N THR A 59 51.60 22.06 -29.91
CA THR A 59 52.24 20.80 -30.30
C THR A 59 51.42 20.13 -31.41
N LYS A 60 52.05 19.97 -32.57
CA LYS A 60 51.51 19.32 -33.77
C LYS A 60 51.33 17.82 -33.50
N ALA A 61 50.10 17.36 -33.35
CA ALA A 61 49.77 15.94 -33.15
C ALA A 61 49.41 15.27 -34.49
N THR A 62 50.09 14.17 -34.79
CA THR A 62 49.82 13.23 -35.89
C THR A 62 48.48 12.52 -35.68
N PRO A 63 47.64 12.30 -36.71
CA PRO A 63 46.35 11.63 -36.52
C PRO A 63 46.54 10.13 -36.30
N SER A 64 46.47 9.67 -35.05
CA SER A 64 46.27 8.26 -34.74
C SER A 64 44.78 7.93 -34.84
N ARG A 65 44.44 7.05 -35.78
CA ARG A 65 43.07 6.56 -36.00
C ARG A 65 42.66 5.70 -34.81
N SER A 66 42.09 6.34 -33.79
CA SER A 66 41.52 5.64 -32.64
C SER A 66 40.17 5.04 -33.05
N THR A 67 40.13 3.73 -33.28
CA THR A 67 38.87 2.98 -33.37
C THR A 67 38.27 2.92 -31.97
N THR A 68 37.41 3.89 -31.65
CA THR A 68 36.59 3.87 -30.43
C THR A 68 35.59 2.73 -30.54
N VAL A 69 35.93 1.58 -29.96
CA VAL A 69 34.95 0.51 -29.70
C VAL A 69 33.97 1.05 -28.65
N ALA A 70 32.72 1.22 -29.05
CA ALA A 70 31.67 1.64 -28.13
C ALA A 70 31.56 0.63 -26.96
N PRO A 71 31.44 1.08 -25.70
CA PRO A 71 31.29 0.17 -24.57
C PRO A 71 30.04 -0.69 -24.75
N PRO A 72 30.10 -1.99 -24.43
CA PRO A 72 28.95 -2.87 -24.57
C PRO A 72 27.79 -2.35 -23.72
N LYS A 73 26.59 -2.29 -24.31
CA LYS A 73 25.36 -1.93 -23.59
C LYS A 73 25.23 -2.84 -22.34
N PRO A 74 24.92 -2.29 -21.15
CA PRO A 74 24.78 -3.10 -19.95
C PRO A 74 23.71 -4.16 -20.18
N LYS A 75 24.07 -5.42 -19.91
CA LYS A 75 23.11 -6.54 -19.98
C LYS A 75 21.95 -6.22 -19.03
N PRO A 76 20.68 -6.53 -19.41
CA PRO A 76 19.56 -6.39 -18.50
C PRO A 76 19.87 -7.12 -17.20
N VAL A 77 19.72 -6.44 -16.05
CA VAL A 77 19.83 -7.09 -14.75
C VAL A 77 18.80 -8.20 -14.71
N THR A 78 19.25 -9.45 -14.69
CA THR A 78 18.38 -10.63 -14.71
C THR A 78 17.96 -11.06 -13.30
N ALA A 79 18.77 -10.72 -12.31
CA ALA A 79 18.54 -10.98 -10.88
C ALA A 79 19.26 -9.95 -10.02
N LEU A 80 18.74 -9.72 -8.82
CA LEU A 80 19.41 -8.97 -7.77
C LEU A 80 19.94 -9.93 -6.70
N ALA A 81 20.82 -9.47 -5.82
CA ALA A 81 21.18 -10.26 -4.65
C ALA A 81 19.92 -10.51 -3.77
N PRO A 82 19.78 -11.70 -3.17
CA PRO A 82 18.80 -11.94 -2.12
C PRO A 82 19.04 -11.00 -0.95
N VAL A 83 17.97 -10.54 -0.31
CA VAL A 83 18.04 -9.69 0.87
C VAL A 83 18.58 -10.50 2.06
N PRO A 84 19.68 -10.08 2.71
CA PRO A 84 20.19 -10.73 3.92
C PRO A 84 19.18 -10.67 5.07
N ARG A 85 19.30 -11.59 6.04
CA ARG A 85 18.52 -11.47 7.27
C ARG A 85 18.94 -10.23 8.04
N ALA A 86 17.97 -9.48 8.56
CA ALA A 86 18.21 -8.24 9.27
C ALA A 86 17.38 -8.15 10.55
N GLY A 87 17.39 -9.19 11.38
CA GLY A 87 16.67 -9.22 12.66
C GLY A 87 15.37 -10.03 12.60
N ALA A 88 14.26 -9.42 13.02
CA ALA A 88 12.95 -10.05 12.94
C ALA A 88 12.57 -10.30 11.47
N GLU A 89 11.85 -11.38 11.22
CA GLU A 89 11.46 -11.83 9.88
C GLU A 89 9.98 -12.18 9.88
N PRO A 90 9.28 -12.01 8.75
CA PRO A 90 7.94 -12.54 8.60
C PRO A 90 7.94 -14.07 8.61
N THR A 91 6.76 -14.64 8.78
CA THR A 91 6.55 -16.10 8.79
C THR A 91 7.03 -16.78 7.50
N VAL A 92 6.97 -16.06 6.36
CA VAL A 92 7.39 -16.56 5.05
C VAL A 92 8.54 -15.71 4.51
N ARG A 93 9.77 -16.20 4.62
CA ARG A 93 10.95 -15.44 4.13
C ARG A 93 11.02 -15.34 2.60
N PHE A 94 10.87 -16.46 1.91
CA PHE A 94 10.91 -16.57 0.44
C PHE A 94 9.70 -17.37 -0.07
N PRO A 95 8.57 -16.70 -0.37
CA PRO A 95 7.38 -17.38 -0.84
C PRO A 95 7.59 -17.94 -2.25
N LYS A 96 6.88 -19.01 -2.58
CA LYS A 96 6.75 -19.49 -3.95
C LYS A 96 5.84 -18.53 -4.73
N ASN A 97 6.45 -17.60 -5.45
CA ASN A 97 5.76 -16.67 -6.35
C ASN A 97 5.67 -17.25 -7.77
N GLU A 98 4.71 -16.74 -8.56
CA GLU A 98 4.68 -17.02 -9.99
C GLU A 98 5.90 -16.38 -10.67
N PRO A 99 6.51 -17.02 -11.69
CA PRO A 99 7.62 -16.41 -12.43
C PRO A 99 7.15 -15.16 -13.20
N ALA A 100 8.03 -14.17 -13.31
CA ALA A 100 7.78 -13.00 -14.15
C ALA A 100 7.57 -13.39 -15.63
N VAL A 101 6.73 -12.61 -16.33
CA VAL A 101 6.47 -12.79 -17.76
C VAL A 101 6.93 -11.57 -18.55
N GLY A 102 7.47 -11.78 -19.74
CA GLY A 102 7.93 -10.70 -20.61
C GLY A 102 8.99 -9.78 -19.98
N SER A 103 9.11 -8.57 -20.53
CA SER A 103 10.06 -7.55 -20.09
C SER A 103 9.44 -6.57 -19.08
N GLY A 104 10.30 -5.97 -18.24
CA GLY A 104 9.92 -4.92 -17.31
C GLY A 104 8.86 -5.34 -16.31
N ALA A 105 8.08 -4.35 -15.87
CA ALA A 105 6.95 -4.55 -14.96
C ALA A 105 5.81 -5.37 -15.59
N ASN A 106 5.65 -5.35 -16.93
CA ASN A 106 4.58 -6.07 -17.63
C ASN A 106 3.22 -5.95 -16.91
N ALA A 107 2.86 -4.71 -16.56
CA ALA A 107 1.63 -4.42 -15.84
C ALA A 107 0.41 -4.61 -16.74
N SER A 108 -0.67 -5.15 -16.21
CA SER A 108 -1.92 -5.35 -16.94
C SER A 108 -3.12 -5.22 -16.01
N VAL A 109 -4.18 -4.59 -16.49
CA VAL A 109 -5.46 -4.45 -15.79
C VAL A 109 -6.53 -5.22 -16.55
N ALA A 110 -7.29 -6.06 -15.84
CA ALA A 110 -8.38 -6.84 -16.44
C ALA A 110 -9.59 -6.93 -15.50
N ARG A 111 -10.71 -7.45 -16.00
CA ARG A 111 -11.82 -7.91 -15.13
C ARG A 111 -11.30 -9.03 -14.21
N VAL A 112 -11.84 -9.11 -13.00
CA VAL A 112 -11.53 -10.21 -12.07
C VAL A 112 -11.92 -11.54 -12.72
N PRO A 113 -10.99 -12.48 -12.98
CA PRO A 113 -11.29 -13.77 -13.60
C PRO A 113 -12.17 -14.65 -12.70
N ASP A 114 -12.94 -15.58 -13.28
CA ASP A 114 -13.82 -16.48 -12.51
C ASP A 114 -13.05 -17.31 -11.49
N SER A 115 -11.87 -17.81 -11.87
CA SER A 115 -11.02 -18.60 -10.98
C SER A 115 -10.54 -17.82 -9.75
N VAL A 116 -10.33 -16.51 -9.87
CA VAL A 116 -9.98 -15.63 -8.74
C VAL A 116 -11.22 -15.31 -7.93
N TRP A 117 -12.30 -14.91 -8.60
CA TRP A 117 -13.57 -14.56 -7.95
C TRP A 117 -14.13 -15.70 -7.10
N ASN A 118 -14.11 -16.93 -7.61
CA ASN A 118 -14.62 -18.11 -6.91
C ASN A 118 -13.85 -18.41 -5.62
N ARG A 119 -12.59 -17.98 -5.51
CA ARG A 119 -11.80 -18.09 -4.26
C ARG A 119 -12.04 -16.93 -3.30
N MET A 120 -12.58 -15.80 -3.78
CA MET A 120 -12.89 -14.63 -2.95
C MET A 120 -14.28 -14.71 -2.32
N VAL A 121 -15.26 -15.25 -3.04
CA VAL A 121 -16.65 -15.35 -2.59
C VAL A 121 -16.74 -16.21 -1.32
N GLY A 122 -17.43 -15.69 -0.30
CA GLY A 122 -17.53 -16.32 1.01
C GLY A 122 -16.34 -16.06 1.94
N VAL A 123 -15.31 -15.36 1.45
CA VAL A 123 -14.06 -15.05 2.16
C VAL A 123 -13.83 -13.53 2.15
N SER A 124 -13.01 -13.01 1.22
CA SER A 124 -12.76 -11.57 1.08
C SER A 124 -13.90 -10.79 0.45
N TRP A 125 -14.87 -11.47 -0.15
CA TRP A 125 -16.12 -10.88 -0.63
C TRP A 125 -17.31 -11.70 -0.15
N THR A 126 -18.33 -11.04 0.39
CA THR A 126 -19.62 -11.64 0.77
C THR A 126 -20.76 -10.72 0.37
N GLN A 127 -22.00 -11.23 0.40
CA GLN A 127 -23.18 -10.37 0.30
C GLN A 127 -23.14 -9.31 1.42
N GLY A 128 -23.42 -8.05 1.07
CA GLY A 128 -23.32 -6.91 2.00
C GLY A 128 -22.02 -6.11 1.87
N CYS A 129 -21.04 -6.59 1.09
CA CYS A 129 -19.86 -5.79 0.75
C CYS A 129 -20.23 -4.57 -0.09
N PRO A 130 -19.56 -3.42 0.10
CA PRO A 130 -19.96 -2.16 -0.51
C PRO A 130 -19.68 -2.08 -2.01
N VAL A 131 -18.93 -3.04 -2.57
CA VAL A 131 -18.64 -3.13 -4.00
C VAL A 131 -18.85 -4.54 -4.53
N GLY A 132 -19.34 -4.65 -5.76
CA GLY A 132 -19.50 -5.91 -6.48
C GLY A 132 -18.32 -6.21 -7.42
N ARG A 133 -18.28 -7.44 -7.95
CA ARG A 133 -17.25 -7.89 -8.90
C ARG A 133 -17.05 -6.95 -10.09
N SER A 134 -18.13 -6.37 -10.63
CA SER A 134 -18.09 -5.47 -11.78
C SER A 134 -17.33 -4.17 -11.51
N GLN A 135 -17.25 -3.75 -10.25
CA GLN A 135 -16.51 -2.57 -9.79
C GLN A 135 -15.05 -2.89 -9.47
N LEU A 136 -14.64 -4.16 -9.50
CA LEU A 136 -13.28 -4.59 -9.20
C LEU A 136 -12.49 -4.92 -10.46
N ARG A 137 -11.18 -4.76 -10.39
CA ARG A 137 -10.20 -5.09 -11.43
C ARG A 137 -9.07 -5.92 -10.85
N TYR A 138 -8.58 -6.82 -11.67
CA TYR A 138 -7.43 -7.66 -11.38
C TYR A 138 -6.20 -7.04 -12.03
N VAL A 139 -5.32 -6.48 -11.21
CA VAL A 139 -4.06 -5.89 -11.64
C VAL A 139 -2.99 -6.95 -11.49
N ARG A 140 -2.22 -7.19 -12.56
CA ARG A 140 -1.06 -8.08 -12.52
C ARG A 140 0.19 -7.31 -12.87
N VAL A 141 1.30 -7.60 -12.19
CA VAL A 141 2.57 -6.90 -12.39
C VAL A 141 3.73 -7.78 -11.99
N ASN A 142 4.86 -7.64 -12.68
CA ASN A 142 6.13 -8.21 -12.29
C ASN A 142 6.75 -7.35 -11.18
N PHE A 143 7.41 -7.97 -10.22
CA PHE A 143 8.12 -7.31 -9.12
C PHE A 143 9.47 -7.98 -8.85
N TRP A 144 10.33 -7.29 -8.11
CA TRP A 144 11.59 -7.86 -7.62
C TRP A 144 11.38 -8.47 -6.24
N GLY A 145 11.56 -9.78 -6.15
CA GLY A 145 11.44 -10.54 -4.91
C GLY A 145 12.54 -10.21 -3.90
N PHE A 146 12.27 -10.47 -2.62
CA PHE A 146 13.30 -10.50 -1.58
C PHE A 146 14.38 -11.57 -1.85
N ASP A 147 14.05 -12.61 -2.62
CA ASP A 147 14.97 -13.64 -3.08
C ASP A 147 15.87 -13.19 -4.26
N GLY A 148 15.71 -11.96 -4.74
CA GLY A 148 16.48 -11.45 -5.89
C GLY A 148 15.85 -11.69 -7.26
N LYS A 149 14.81 -12.52 -7.35
CA LYS A 149 14.23 -12.94 -8.64
C LYS A 149 13.11 -12.02 -9.08
N ARG A 150 12.91 -11.93 -10.40
CA ARG A 150 11.69 -11.35 -10.96
C ARG A 150 10.54 -12.33 -10.77
N SER A 151 9.51 -11.89 -10.08
CA SER A 151 8.28 -12.63 -9.83
C SER A 151 7.09 -11.90 -10.46
N ARG A 152 5.95 -12.56 -10.58
CA ARG A 152 4.67 -11.96 -10.96
C ARG A 152 3.68 -12.08 -9.81
N GLY A 153 3.00 -10.97 -9.54
CA GLY A 153 2.01 -10.85 -8.49
C GLY A 153 0.71 -10.29 -9.03
N SER A 154 -0.27 -10.21 -8.15
CA SER A 154 -1.55 -9.63 -8.50
C SER A 154 -2.33 -9.08 -7.33
N LEU A 155 -3.11 -8.04 -7.62
CA LEU A 155 -4.01 -7.36 -6.69
C LEU A 155 -5.42 -7.32 -7.26
N VAL A 156 -6.40 -7.30 -6.38
CA VAL A 156 -7.78 -6.93 -6.73
C VAL A 156 -8.04 -5.55 -6.15
N VAL A 157 -8.38 -4.59 -6.99
CA VAL A 157 -8.64 -3.19 -6.61
C VAL A 157 -9.93 -2.71 -7.25
N ASN A 158 -10.46 -1.58 -6.79
CA ASN A 158 -11.55 -0.89 -7.44
C ASN A 158 -11.11 -0.40 -8.83
N ALA A 159 -12.02 -0.46 -9.79
CA ALA A 159 -11.78 0.02 -11.15
C ALA A 159 -11.31 1.48 -11.19
N SER A 160 -11.73 2.30 -10.22
CA SER A 160 -11.37 3.72 -10.13
C SER A 160 -9.91 4.00 -9.76
N ILE A 161 -9.16 3.02 -9.25
CA ILE A 161 -7.72 3.17 -8.92
C ILE A 161 -6.84 2.15 -9.65
N ALA A 162 -7.40 1.40 -10.61
CA ALA A 162 -6.73 0.24 -11.18
C ALA A 162 -5.51 0.62 -12.04
N ASP A 163 -5.61 1.70 -12.81
CA ASP A 163 -4.53 2.18 -13.66
C ASP A 163 -3.44 2.86 -12.82
N GLU A 164 -3.83 3.63 -11.80
CA GLU A 164 -2.93 4.22 -10.81
C GLU A 164 -2.14 3.15 -10.06
N THR A 165 -2.80 2.05 -9.67
CA THR A 165 -2.17 0.88 -9.05
C THR A 165 -1.13 0.28 -10.00
N ALA A 166 -1.50 0.02 -11.25
CA ALA A 166 -0.59 -0.55 -12.25
C ALA A 166 0.64 0.35 -12.49
N ALA A 167 0.44 1.66 -12.57
CA ALA A 167 1.50 2.65 -12.75
C ALA A 167 2.44 2.71 -11.52
N ALA A 168 1.88 2.70 -10.30
CA ALA A 168 2.66 2.72 -9.07
C ALA A 168 3.57 1.49 -8.96
N PHE A 169 3.05 0.29 -9.19
CA PHE A 169 3.87 -0.93 -9.14
C PHE A 169 4.86 -1.02 -10.30
N ALA A 170 4.54 -0.50 -11.48
CA ALA A 170 5.52 -0.40 -12.57
C ALA A 170 6.70 0.53 -12.21
N ARG A 171 6.42 1.59 -11.45
CA ARG A 171 7.46 2.48 -10.93
C ARG A 171 8.27 1.82 -9.81
N LEU A 172 7.63 1.10 -8.87
CA LEU A 172 8.36 0.29 -7.87
C LEU A 172 9.29 -0.75 -8.52
N TYR A 173 8.82 -1.43 -9.57
CA TYR A 173 9.65 -2.37 -10.33
C TYR A 173 10.88 -1.69 -10.92
N SER A 174 10.72 -0.50 -11.49
CA SER A 174 11.81 0.29 -12.08
C SER A 174 12.81 0.78 -11.02
N LEU A 175 12.33 1.05 -9.81
CA LEU A 175 13.15 1.39 -8.64
C LEU A 175 13.83 0.19 -7.99
N GLN A 176 13.60 -1.03 -8.50
CA GLN A 176 14.08 -2.27 -7.89
C GLN A 176 13.64 -2.44 -6.42
N PHE A 177 12.49 -1.84 -6.07
CA PHE A 177 11.88 -1.98 -4.76
C PHE A 177 11.51 -3.45 -4.53
N ARG A 178 11.87 -3.96 -3.35
CA ARG A 178 11.65 -5.38 -3.03
C ARG A 178 10.23 -5.58 -2.54
N ILE A 179 9.54 -6.57 -3.10
CA ILE A 179 8.23 -7.02 -2.66
C ILE A 179 8.36 -8.51 -2.36
N ARG A 180 7.85 -8.97 -1.22
CA ARG A 180 8.02 -10.38 -0.83
C ARG A 180 7.04 -11.27 -1.57
N GLN A 181 5.77 -10.91 -1.51
CA GLN A 181 4.71 -11.51 -2.30
C GLN A 181 3.60 -10.48 -2.52
N MET A 182 2.79 -10.75 -3.54
CA MET A 182 1.64 -9.95 -3.91
C MET A 182 0.55 -10.89 -4.37
N LYS A 183 -0.30 -11.29 -3.41
CA LYS A 183 -1.36 -12.27 -3.61
C LYS A 183 -2.71 -11.64 -3.24
N PRO A 184 -3.77 -11.87 -4.05
CA PRO A 184 -5.10 -11.46 -3.68
C PRO A 184 -5.51 -12.04 -2.33
N MET A 185 -6.31 -11.28 -1.59
CA MET A 185 -6.98 -11.78 -0.40
C MET A 185 -8.08 -12.74 -0.86
N ASP A 186 -7.81 -14.04 -0.84
CA ASP A 186 -8.72 -15.11 -1.24
C ASP A 186 -8.76 -16.24 -0.20
N SER A 187 -9.42 -17.35 -0.52
CA SER A 187 -9.59 -18.51 0.36
C SER A 187 -8.29 -19.10 0.93
N THR A 188 -7.15 -18.83 0.31
CA THR A 188 -5.85 -19.32 0.81
C THR A 188 -5.42 -18.69 2.13
N TRP A 189 -5.96 -17.51 2.47
CA TRP A 189 -5.71 -16.85 3.76
C TRP A 189 -6.67 -17.29 4.87
N GLY A 190 -7.75 -18.02 4.54
CA GLY A 190 -8.84 -18.27 5.47
C GLY A 190 -9.67 -17.02 5.76
N LYS A 191 -10.65 -17.13 6.67
CA LYS A 191 -11.56 -16.03 7.04
C LYS A 191 -10.99 -15.19 8.18
N ASN A 192 -11.30 -13.90 8.18
CA ASN A 192 -10.95 -13.02 9.29
C ASN A 192 -11.60 -13.50 10.59
N PRO A 193 -10.83 -13.74 11.66
CA PRO A 193 -11.38 -14.19 12.94
C PRO A 193 -12.22 -13.13 13.65
N LYS A 194 -12.09 -11.84 13.28
CA LYS A 194 -12.71 -10.70 13.96
C LYS A 194 -13.82 -10.00 13.15
N GLY A 195 -14.18 -10.52 11.97
CA GLY A 195 -15.18 -9.87 11.12
C GLY A 195 -15.31 -10.49 9.73
N PRO A 196 -15.98 -9.80 8.79
CA PRO A 196 -16.00 -10.22 7.40
C PRO A 196 -14.60 -10.07 6.78
N GLY A 197 -14.38 -10.76 5.65
CA GLY A 197 -13.15 -10.69 4.89
C GLY A 197 -12.25 -11.91 5.04
N ALA A 198 -11.18 -11.92 4.27
CA ALA A 198 -10.07 -12.86 4.43
C ALA A 198 -9.22 -12.47 5.65
N ASN A 199 -8.47 -13.42 6.21
CA ASN A 199 -7.63 -13.21 7.38
C ASN A 199 -6.47 -12.23 7.10
N ASP A 200 -6.71 -10.97 7.46
CA ASP A 200 -5.76 -9.87 7.30
C ASP A 200 -4.51 -10.06 8.15
N TYR A 201 -4.67 -10.57 9.37
CA TYR A 201 -3.56 -10.81 10.29
C TYR A 201 -2.58 -11.87 9.75
N ALA A 202 -3.10 -12.95 9.17
CA ALA A 202 -2.26 -13.96 8.54
C ALA A 202 -1.53 -13.41 7.30
N ALA A 203 -2.16 -12.49 6.55
CA ALA A 203 -1.52 -11.82 5.42
C ALA A 203 -0.39 -10.88 5.85
N MET A 204 -0.61 -10.09 6.92
CA MET A 204 0.40 -9.23 7.51
C MET A 204 1.59 -10.03 8.03
N GLU A 205 1.35 -11.11 8.79
CA GLU A 205 2.40 -12.00 9.30
C GLU A 205 3.24 -12.66 8.19
N ALA A 206 2.65 -12.85 7.01
CA ALA A 206 3.32 -13.40 5.83
C ALA A 206 3.93 -12.31 4.93
N ASP A 207 3.83 -11.04 5.29
CA ASP A 207 4.33 -9.90 4.52
C ASP A 207 3.74 -9.84 3.10
N ASN A 208 2.40 -9.90 3.02
CA ASN A 208 1.70 -9.91 1.75
C ASN A 208 1.28 -8.51 1.30
N THR A 209 1.80 -8.08 0.15
CA THR A 209 1.23 -6.92 -0.54
C THR A 209 -0.18 -7.23 -1.01
N SER A 210 -1.17 -6.50 -0.52
CA SER A 210 -2.59 -6.79 -0.68
C SER A 210 -3.43 -5.53 -0.96
N ALA A 211 -4.71 -5.72 -1.29
CA ALA A 211 -5.62 -4.61 -1.61
C ALA A 211 -7.05 -4.96 -1.18
N PHE A 212 -7.98 -5.21 -2.11
CA PHE A 212 -9.38 -5.49 -1.75
C PHE A 212 -9.52 -6.62 -0.74
N ASN A 213 -10.14 -6.30 0.39
CA ASN A 213 -10.59 -7.23 1.43
C ASN A 213 -11.81 -6.60 2.10
N CYS A 214 -12.99 -7.20 1.96
CA CYS A 214 -14.22 -6.70 2.55
C CYS A 214 -14.25 -6.95 4.07
N ARG A 215 -13.48 -6.14 4.79
CA ARG A 215 -13.30 -6.19 6.23
C ARG A 215 -13.57 -4.85 6.90
N TYR A 216 -13.74 -4.89 8.21
CA TYR A 216 -13.71 -3.68 9.03
C TYR A 216 -12.29 -3.12 9.17
N VAL A 217 -12.19 -1.91 9.74
CA VAL A 217 -10.91 -1.31 10.12
C VAL A 217 -10.18 -2.24 11.10
N GLY A 218 -8.90 -2.52 10.82
CA GLY A 218 -8.11 -3.47 11.60
C GLY A 218 -7.73 -2.88 12.96
N GLY A 219 -7.89 -3.66 14.03
CA GLY A 219 -7.73 -3.17 15.40
C GLY A 219 -8.97 -2.47 15.96
N GLU A 220 -9.96 -2.15 15.11
CA GLU A 220 -11.19 -1.46 15.48
C GLU A 220 -12.45 -2.22 15.03
N GLU A 221 -12.35 -3.55 14.84
CA GLU A 221 -13.44 -4.33 14.24
C GLU A 221 -14.76 -4.26 15.02
N ALA A 222 -14.71 -3.99 16.33
CA ALA A 222 -15.88 -3.79 17.17
C ALA A 222 -16.77 -2.61 16.72
N SER A 223 -16.19 -1.59 16.07
CA SER A 223 -16.92 -0.44 15.53
C SER A 223 -17.75 -0.79 14.29
N LYS A 224 -17.44 -1.91 13.63
CA LYS A 224 -18.05 -2.38 12.37
C LYS A 224 -17.99 -1.36 11.22
N VAL A 225 -17.03 -0.43 11.28
CA VAL A 225 -16.76 0.50 10.19
C VAL A 225 -15.96 -0.21 9.11
N TYR A 226 -16.42 -0.16 7.87
CA TYR A 226 -15.69 -0.74 6.73
C TYR A 226 -14.39 0.02 6.46
N SER A 227 -13.30 -0.75 6.30
CA SER A 227 -12.02 -0.22 5.85
C SER A 227 -12.09 0.25 4.38
N LYS A 228 -11.18 1.13 3.97
CA LYS A 228 -10.96 1.47 2.56
C LYS A 228 -10.65 0.24 1.68
N HIS A 229 -10.07 -0.81 2.27
CA HIS A 229 -9.90 -2.10 1.61
C HIS A 229 -11.22 -2.75 1.19
N ALA A 230 -12.32 -2.52 1.92
CA ALA A 230 -13.63 -3.06 1.57
C ALA A 230 -14.23 -2.39 0.33
N TYR A 231 -13.80 -1.17 0.00
CA TYR A 231 -14.18 -0.48 -1.23
C TYR A 231 -13.23 -0.77 -2.39
N GLY A 232 -12.11 -1.46 -2.11
CA GLY A 232 -11.03 -1.73 -3.05
C GLY A 232 -10.21 -0.49 -3.41
N THR A 233 -10.28 0.59 -2.64
CA THR A 233 -9.57 1.85 -2.92
C THR A 233 -8.30 2.01 -2.08
N ALA A 234 -7.84 0.94 -1.43
CA ALA A 234 -6.61 0.91 -0.65
C ALA A 234 -5.69 -0.27 -1.03
N ILE A 235 -4.40 -0.08 -0.77
CA ILE A 235 -3.30 -1.01 -1.04
C ILE A 235 -2.37 -0.99 0.16
N ASP A 236 -2.04 -2.18 0.68
CA ASP A 236 -1.00 -2.38 1.68
C ASP A 236 0.21 -3.07 1.01
N VAL A 237 1.43 -2.62 1.29
CA VAL A 237 2.65 -3.14 0.66
C VAL A 237 3.72 -3.49 1.70
N ASN A 238 4.14 -4.75 1.66
CA ASN A 238 5.12 -5.36 2.57
C ASN A 238 4.82 -5.01 4.04
N ASP A 239 3.70 -5.52 4.52
CA ASP A 239 3.14 -5.29 5.84
C ASP A 239 4.16 -5.44 6.98
N PHE A 240 5.12 -6.37 6.85
CA PHE A 240 6.16 -6.57 7.86
C PHE A 240 7.20 -5.45 7.85
N GLU A 241 7.69 -5.06 6.66
CA GLU A 241 8.65 -3.96 6.51
C GLU A 241 8.02 -2.56 6.73
N ASN A 242 6.70 -2.47 6.64
CA ASN A 242 5.93 -1.22 6.75
C ASN A 242 4.76 -1.39 7.74
N PRO A 243 5.03 -1.47 9.05
CA PRO A 243 4.03 -1.84 10.04
C PRO A 243 2.92 -0.79 10.20
N TYR A 244 1.76 -1.27 10.65
CA TYR A 244 0.60 -0.48 11.06
C TYR A 244 0.55 -0.33 12.58
N VAL A 245 0.30 0.89 13.06
CA VAL A 245 0.03 1.20 14.46
C VAL A 245 -1.47 1.44 14.63
N ALA A 246 -2.15 0.57 15.37
CA ALA A 246 -3.57 0.74 15.70
C ALA A 246 -3.78 1.81 16.77
N ASP A 247 -5.04 2.24 16.93
CA ASP A 247 -5.41 3.30 17.86
C ASP A 247 -5.10 3.00 19.34
N ASP A 248 -5.08 1.72 19.72
CA ASP A 248 -4.68 1.28 21.06
C ASP A 248 -3.16 1.15 21.26
N GLY A 249 -2.36 1.48 20.22
CA GLY A 249 -0.91 1.37 20.20
C GLY A 249 -0.37 -0.02 19.82
N THR A 250 -1.23 -1.00 19.53
CA THR A 250 -0.81 -2.30 19.01
C THR A 250 -0.16 -2.12 17.64
N VAL A 251 0.97 -2.82 17.42
CA VAL A 251 1.71 -2.76 16.16
C VAL A 251 1.57 -4.08 15.42
N TYR A 252 1.13 -4.01 14.18
CA TYR A 252 0.97 -5.18 13.30
C TYR A 252 1.96 -5.14 12.12
N PRO A 253 2.47 -6.30 11.67
CA PRO A 253 2.51 -7.57 12.40
C PRO A 253 3.59 -7.59 13.50
N ASP A 254 4.62 -6.74 13.39
CA ASP A 254 5.76 -6.72 14.30
C ASP A 254 6.33 -5.30 14.42
N ARG A 255 6.87 -4.96 15.60
CA ARG A 255 7.39 -3.63 15.90
C ARG A 255 8.82 -3.36 15.43
N TYR A 256 9.53 -4.37 14.92
CA TYR A 256 10.93 -4.27 14.54
C TYR A 256 11.18 -3.12 13.56
N TRP A 257 10.31 -2.95 12.56
CA TRP A 257 10.46 -1.93 11.54
C TRP A 257 9.93 -0.55 11.93
N LEU A 258 9.18 -0.42 13.04
CA LEU A 258 8.50 0.82 13.44
C LEU A 258 9.44 2.04 13.50
N HIS A 259 10.64 1.86 14.06
CA HIS A 259 11.64 2.94 14.19
C HIS A 259 12.82 2.78 13.21
N ARG A 260 12.77 1.81 12.29
CA ARG A 260 13.83 1.53 11.31
C ARG A 260 13.42 2.04 9.92
N ARG A 261 13.16 3.35 9.82
CA ARG A 261 12.68 3.98 8.58
C ARG A 261 13.77 4.50 7.65
N GLY A 262 15.03 4.08 7.84
CA GLY A 262 16.09 4.35 6.86
C GLY A 262 15.82 3.66 5.51
N PRO A 263 16.47 4.09 4.41
CA PRO A 263 16.39 3.37 3.14
C PRO A 263 16.84 1.90 3.31
N ALA A 264 15.90 0.97 3.11
CA ALA A 264 16.14 -0.46 3.18
C ALA A 264 15.25 -1.19 2.15
N PRO A 265 15.60 -2.42 1.75
CA PRO A 265 14.78 -3.21 0.83
C PRO A 265 13.34 -3.35 1.33
N GLY A 266 12.37 -2.94 0.51
CA GLY A 266 10.94 -3.09 0.83
C GLY A 266 10.36 -2.07 1.82
N VAL A 267 11.15 -1.07 2.23
CA VAL A 267 10.79 -0.08 3.26
C VAL A 267 10.43 1.27 2.64
N PHE A 268 9.25 1.81 3.00
CA PHE A 268 8.84 3.18 2.68
C PHE A 268 9.40 4.20 3.66
N SER A 269 10.64 4.64 3.45
CA SER A 269 11.40 5.41 4.43
C SER A 269 10.84 6.78 4.81
N SER A 270 10.17 7.47 3.88
CA SER A 270 9.61 8.82 4.10
C SER A 270 8.65 9.22 2.98
N SER A 271 7.84 10.26 3.22
CA SER A 271 6.95 10.85 2.21
C SER A 271 7.70 11.39 0.98
N GLY A 272 8.96 11.80 1.17
CA GLY A 272 9.87 12.23 0.11
C GLY A 272 10.63 11.09 -0.57
N SER A 273 10.42 9.82 -0.18
CA SER A 273 11.09 8.69 -0.82
C SER A 273 10.53 8.43 -2.22
N ALA A 274 11.38 7.93 -3.13
CA ALA A 274 10.94 7.59 -4.48
C ALA A 274 9.87 6.49 -4.50
N ALA A 275 9.93 5.56 -3.53
CA ALA A 275 8.97 4.47 -3.39
C ALA A 275 7.58 4.97 -2.94
N VAL A 276 7.50 5.86 -1.93
CA VAL A 276 6.21 6.48 -1.55
C VAL A 276 5.66 7.34 -2.69
N ARG A 277 6.52 8.12 -3.37
CA ARG A 277 6.12 8.89 -4.56
C ARG A 277 5.64 8.04 -5.73
N ALA A 278 5.94 6.75 -5.77
CA ALA A 278 5.38 5.85 -6.78
C ALA A 278 3.85 5.80 -6.71
N PHE A 279 3.27 5.91 -5.51
CA PHE A 279 1.84 5.95 -5.28
C PHE A 279 1.31 7.39 -5.20
N THR A 280 1.98 8.27 -4.45
CA THR A 280 1.43 9.61 -4.22
C THR A 280 1.43 10.50 -5.46
N SER A 281 2.34 10.26 -6.43
CA SER A 281 2.27 10.92 -7.75
C SER A 281 1.09 10.46 -8.61
N GLN A 282 0.44 9.35 -8.25
CA GLN A 282 -0.78 8.86 -8.88
C GLN A 282 -2.05 9.33 -8.14
N GLY A 283 -1.89 10.17 -7.10
CA GLY A 283 -3.01 10.72 -6.34
C GLY A 283 -3.48 9.87 -5.16
N LEU A 284 -2.78 8.78 -4.81
CA LEU A 284 -3.03 8.06 -3.56
C LEU A 284 -2.40 8.82 -2.38
N ARG A 285 -3.04 8.75 -1.22
CA ARG A 285 -2.48 9.25 0.05
C ARG A 285 -1.68 8.13 0.71
N TRP A 286 -0.75 8.49 1.58
CA TRP A 286 0.07 7.52 2.32
C TRP A 286 -0.27 7.58 3.81
N GLY A 287 -0.60 6.44 4.40
CA GLY A 287 -0.97 6.30 5.82
C GLY A 287 0.18 6.54 6.79
N GLY A 288 1.43 6.52 6.32
CA GLY A 288 2.61 6.83 7.13
C GLY A 288 2.68 8.29 7.63
N LEU A 289 1.72 9.15 7.26
CA LEU A 289 1.58 10.53 7.73
C LEU A 289 0.52 10.70 8.83
N TRP A 290 -0.20 9.64 9.20
CA TRP A 290 -1.19 9.70 10.27
C TRP A 290 -0.53 9.77 11.65
N ASN A 291 -1.29 10.21 12.66
CA ASN A 291 -0.80 10.28 14.05
C ASN A 291 -0.36 8.89 14.56
N ASN A 292 -1.21 7.89 14.32
CA ASN A 292 -0.86 6.48 14.42
C ASN A 292 -0.51 6.02 13.01
N PRO A 293 0.78 5.85 12.67
CA PRO A 293 1.18 5.65 11.29
C PRO A 293 0.77 4.27 10.80
N ASP A 294 0.25 4.24 9.58
CA ASP A 294 0.04 3.03 8.79
C ASP A 294 1.00 3.03 7.60
N TYR A 295 2.22 2.51 7.79
CA TYR A 295 3.28 2.66 6.79
C TYR A 295 3.04 1.86 5.52
N GLN A 296 2.33 0.75 5.60
CA GLN A 296 1.98 -0.12 4.46
C GLN A 296 0.94 0.54 3.56
N HIS A 297 0.11 1.43 4.11
CA HIS A 297 -1.17 1.81 3.54
C HIS A 297 -1.13 2.97 2.56
N PHE A 298 -1.81 2.79 1.42
CA PHE A 298 -2.12 3.85 0.46
C PHE A 298 -3.58 3.79 0.04
N ASP A 299 -4.27 4.94 0.02
CA ASP A 299 -5.70 4.99 -0.31
C ASP A 299 -6.15 6.21 -1.12
N ARG A 300 -7.39 6.12 -1.61
CA ARG A 300 -8.18 7.21 -2.17
C ARG A 300 -9.61 7.22 -1.60
#